data_AF-A0A1D2M588-F1
#
_entry.id   AF-A0A1D2M588-F1
#
_cell.length_a   1.000
_cell.length_b   1.000
_cell.length_c   1.000
_cell.angle_alpha   90.00
_cell.angle_beta   90.00
_cell.angle_gamma   90.00
#
_symmetry.space_group_name_H-M   'P 1'
#
loop_
_entity.id
_entity.type
_entity.pdbx_description
1 polymer ?
#
loop_
_entity_poly.entity_id
_entity_poly.type
_entity_poly.pdbx_seq_one_letter_code
_entity_poly.pdbx_strand_id
1 'polypeptide(L)'
;MNIIDDLVRPSEVGAPEYSADHLLPWMMEKEGKLRPTINQVLSHPFFWDANKSLMFLVDVVRSVKLNDKRDRNLVSLREKIDQSYRERIEGLQEETSWKLKIKARLVDLLLKRKSKGWKEYNGESLLMLVELIRDKLTHSDDIQDELLSDEFFGEGGSFSDEKYMEYFLTTFPDMITFLFCALVNERRNPAISMLRIKYFSEFGNVPFMSA
;
A
#
# COMPACT_ATOMS: atom_id res chain seq x y z
N MET A 1 -1.27 -40.51 -15.15
CA MET A 1 -0.75 -39.92 -13.91
C MET A 1 -1.07 -38.44 -13.93
N ASN A 2 -2.14 -38.02 -13.26
CA ASN A 2 -2.39 -36.61 -12.96
C ASN A 2 -1.51 -36.27 -11.77
N ILE A 3 -0.44 -35.52 -11.99
CA ILE A 3 0.43 -34.96 -10.94
C ILE A 3 -0.17 -33.61 -10.51
N ILE A 4 -1.41 -33.65 -10.04
CA ILE A 4 -2.07 -32.50 -9.41
C ILE A 4 -2.72 -33.04 -8.13
N ASP A 5 -1.91 -33.65 -7.28
CA ASP A 5 -2.28 -33.92 -5.89
C ASP A 5 -1.51 -32.93 -5.02
N ASP A 6 -2.29 -32.15 -4.27
CA ASP A 6 -1.95 -31.29 -3.13
C ASP A 6 -1.03 -30.08 -3.36
N LEU A 7 -1.68 -28.99 -3.78
CA LEU A 7 -1.81 -27.75 -3.00
C LEU A 7 -0.55 -27.06 -2.44
N VAL A 8 0.63 -27.25 -3.01
CA VAL A 8 1.69 -26.26 -2.80
C VAL A 8 1.31 -25.01 -3.58
N ARG A 9 0.73 -24.02 -2.90
CA ARG A 9 0.61 -22.68 -3.48
C ARG A 9 2.05 -22.20 -3.69
N PRO A 10 2.45 -21.72 -4.88
CA PRO A 10 3.79 -21.18 -5.07
C PRO A 10 4.18 -20.13 -4.03
N SER A 11 3.18 -19.42 -3.47
CA SER A 11 3.28 -18.48 -2.35
C SER A 11 3.77 -19.09 -1.02
N GLU A 12 3.76 -20.41 -0.86
CA GLU A 12 4.19 -21.12 0.36
C GLU A 12 5.64 -21.61 0.29
N VAL A 13 6.31 -21.42 -0.85
CA VAL A 13 7.71 -21.83 -1.07
C VAL A 13 8.62 -20.60 -1.03
N GLY A 14 8.56 -19.82 0.06
CA GLY A 14 9.38 -18.61 0.22
C GLY A 14 8.81 -17.64 1.23
N ALA A 15 9.51 -16.51 1.44
CA ALA A 15 8.88 -15.36 2.06
C ALA A 15 7.76 -14.84 1.14
N PRO A 16 6.62 -14.37 1.69
CA PRO A 16 5.49 -13.95 0.87
C PRO A 16 5.88 -12.78 -0.03
N GLU A 17 5.70 -12.96 -1.34
CA GLU A 17 5.85 -11.90 -2.35
C GLU A 17 4.46 -11.48 -2.80
N TYR A 18 3.74 -10.72 -1.96
CA TYR A 18 2.31 -10.45 -2.14
C TYR A 18 1.90 -9.92 -3.53
N SER A 19 2.77 -9.15 -4.19
CA SER A 19 2.54 -8.68 -5.56
C SER A 19 2.63 -9.81 -6.61
N ALA A 20 3.57 -10.75 -6.43
CA ALA A 20 3.71 -11.96 -7.25
C ALA A 20 2.57 -12.95 -6.97
N ASP A 21 2.25 -13.15 -5.68
CA ASP A 21 1.19 -14.03 -5.21
C ASP A 21 -0.20 -13.57 -5.66
N HIS A 22 -0.36 -12.29 -5.97
CA HIS A 22 -1.56 -11.78 -6.61
C HIS A 22 -1.51 -11.94 -8.14
N LEU A 23 -0.40 -11.56 -8.79
CA LEU A 23 -0.32 -11.52 -10.25
C LEU A 23 -0.25 -12.90 -10.90
N LEU A 24 0.56 -13.81 -10.37
CA LEU A 24 0.81 -15.11 -10.98
C LEU A 24 -0.44 -15.98 -11.02
N PRO A 25 -1.23 -16.13 -9.94
CA PRO A 25 -2.50 -16.86 -10.02
C PRO A 25 -3.46 -16.24 -11.04
N TRP A 26 -3.52 -14.90 -11.10
CA TRP A 26 -4.35 -14.21 -12.09
C TRP A 26 -3.90 -14.53 -13.53
N MET A 27 -2.59 -14.56 -13.80
CA MET A 27 -2.01 -14.99 -15.08
C MET A 27 -2.31 -16.46 -15.43
N MET A 28 -2.43 -17.32 -14.43
CA MET A 28 -2.65 -18.76 -14.57
C MET A 28 -4.12 -19.17 -14.51
N GLU A 29 -5.06 -18.21 -14.53
CA GLU A 29 -6.49 -18.50 -14.48
C GLU A 29 -6.90 -19.59 -15.48
N LYS A 30 -7.72 -20.54 -15.02
CA LYS A 30 -8.10 -21.70 -15.82
C LYS A 30 -8.89 -21.26 -17.05
N GLU A 31 -9.77 -20.29 -16.86
CA GLU A 31 -10.54 -19.69 -17.94
C GLU A 31 -9.74 -18.56 -18.59
N GLY A 32 -9.35 -18.74 -19.86
CA GLY A 32 -8.46 -17.80 -20.55
C GLY A 32 -8.98 -16.34 -20.61
N LYS A 33 -10.31 -16.14 -20.56
CA LYS A 33 -10.94 -14.81 -20.55
C LYS A 33 -10.80 -14.07 -19.21
N LEU A 34 -10.48 -14.79 -18.13
CA LEU A 34 -10.27 -14.22 -16.80
C LEU A 34 -8.83 -13.79 -16.56
N ARG A 35 -7.89 -14.30 -17.38
CA ARG A 35 -6.48 -13.91 -17.35
C ARG A 35 -6.30 -12.42 -17.66
N PRO A 36 -5.25 -11.77 -17.12
CA PRO A 36 -4.88 -10.43 -17.49
C PRO A 36 -4.38 -10.37 -18.94
N THR A 37 -4.60 -9.24 -19.60
CA THR A 37 -3.90 -8.89 -20.83
C THR A 37 -2.44 -8.53 -20.53
N ILE A 38 -1.57 -8.53 -21.55
CA ILE A 38 -0.16 -8.10 -21.38
C ILE A 38 -0.07 -6.68 -20.83
N ASN A 39 -0.94 -5.77 -21.29
CA ASN A 39 -0.97 -4.39 -20.77
C ASN A 39 -1.33 -4.34 -19.28
N GLN A 40 -2.27 -5.18 -18.83
CA GLN A 40 -2.64 -5.31 -17.43
C GLN A 40 -1.49 -5.88 -16.59
N VAL A 41 -0.77 -6.89 -17.11
CA VAL A 41 0.43 -7.45 -16.47
C VAL A 41 1.49 -6.37 -16.29
N LEU A 42 1.87 -5.67 -17.36
CA LEU A 42 2.91 -4.62 -17.31
C LEU A 42 2.52 -3.41 -16.46
N SER A 43 1.22 -3.17 -16.28
CA SER A 43 0.72 -2.07 -15.45
C SER A 43 0.56 -2.45 -13.98
N HIS A 44 0.66 -3.74 -13.63
CA HIS A 44 0.46 -4.26 -12.29
C HIS A 44 1.56 -3.75 -11.31
N PRO A 45 1.24 -3.53 -10.01
CA PRO A 45 2.22 -3.07 -9.02
C PRO A 45 3.47 -3.93 -8.86
N PHE A 46 3.41 -5.21 -9.25
CA PHE A 46 4.59 -6.09 -9.29
C PHE A 46 5.76 -5.49 -10.08
N PHE A 47 5.50 -4.70 -11.12
CA PHE A 47 6.53 -4.06 -11.95
C PHE A 47 6.80 -2.59 -11.59
N TRP A 48 6.28 -2.10 -10.47
CA TRP A 48 6.51 -0.71 -10.07
C TRP A 48 7.83 -0.57 -9.33
N ASP A 49 8.58 0.47 -9.66
CA ASP A 49 9.71 0.89 -8.85
C ASP A 49 9.23 1.60 -7.57
N ALA A 50 10.19 1.92 -6.69
CA ALA A 50 9.95 2.62 -5.43
C ALA A 50 9.28 3.99 -5.68
N ASN A 51 9.73 4.74 -6.69
CA ASN A 51 9.19 6.07 -6.98
C ASN A 51 7.71 6.02 -7.39
N LYS A 52 7.34 5.10 -8.29
CA LYS A 52 5.96 4.91 -8.74
C LYS A 52 5.06 4.46 -7.59
N SER A 53 5.57 3.57 -6.73
CA SER A 53 4.87 3.12 -5.52
C SER A 53 4.63 4.29 -4.54
N LEU A 54 5.64 5.13 -4.32
CA LEU A 54 5.52 6.33 -3.49
C LEU A 54 4.51 7.32 -4.06
N MET A 55 4.58 7.61 -5.36
CA MET A 55 3.64 8.51 -6.04
C MET A 55 2.21 7.97 -6.02
N PHE A 56 2.03 6.66 -6.14
CA PHE A 56 0.72 6.03 -5.96
C PHE A 56 0.16 6.30 -4.57
N LEU A 57 0.92 6.08 -3.49
CA LEU A 57 0.48 6.37 -2.12
C LEU A 57 0.09 7.84 -1.91
N VAL A 58 0.90 8.77 -2.44
CA VAL A 58 0.59 10.21 -2.39
C VAL A 58 -0.74 10.51 -3.08
N ASP A 59 -0.97 9.93 -4.24
CA ASP A 59 -2.20 10.12 -5.01
C ASP A 59 -3.41 9.43 -4.35
N VAL A 60 -3.22 8.27 -3.70
CA VAL A 60 -4.26 7.63 -2.87
C VAL A 60 -4.73 8.60 -1.80
N VAL A 61 -3.80 9.15 -1.01
CA VAL A 61 -4.14 10.11 0.06
C VAL A 61 -4.84 11.35 -0.49
N ARG A 62 -4.42 11.86 -1.65
CA ARG A 62 -5.09 12.99 -2.31
C ARG A 62 -6.52 12.65 -2.71
N SER A 63 -6.74 11.47 -3.28
CA SER A 63 -8.04 10.99 -3.73
C SER A 63 -9.00 10.71 -2.56
N VAL A 64 -8.49 10.13 -1.47
CA VAL A 64 -9.32 9.77 -0.30
C VAL A 64 -9.30 10.82 0.81
N LYS A 65 -8.82 12.04 0.55
CA LYS A 65 -8.73 13.10 1.55
C LYS A 65 -10.11 13.60 1.97
N LEU A 66 -10.46 13.40 3.24
CA LEU A 66 -11.69 13.96 3.83
C LEU A 66 -11.56 15.48 4.00
N ASN A 67 -12.05 16.24 3.02
CA ASN A 67 -12.15 17.70 3.12
C ASN A 67 -13.46 18.17 3.79
N ASP A 68 -14.53 17.37 3.68
CA ASP A 68 -15.81 17.57 4.37
C ASP A 68 -16.23 16.24 5.04
N LYS A 69 -16.42 16.25 6.36
CA LYS A 69 -16.85 15.08 7.14
C LYS A 69 -18.25 14.57 6.76
N ARG A 70 -19.02 15.36 5.98
CA ARG A 70 -20.34 15.00 5.49
C ARG A 70 -20.31 14.20 4.18
N ASP A 71 -19.15 14.03 3.55
CA ASP A 71 -19.01 13.18 2.36
C ASP A 71 -19.11 11.70 2.75
N ARG A 72 -20.35 11.20 2.81
CA ARG A 72 -20.65 9.82 3.21
C ARG A 72 -20.00 8.77 2.29
N ASN A 73 -19.83 9.08 1.00
CA ASN A 73 -19.22 8.15 0.05
C ASN A 73 -17.74 7.98 0.36
N LEU A 74 -17.05 9.07 0.69
CA LEU A 74 -15.64 9.03 1.04
C LEU A 74 -15.40 8.43 2.42
N VAL A 75 -16.26 8.75 3.40
CA VAL A 75 -16.22 8.11 4.73
C VAL A 75 -16.37 6.60 4.60
N SER A 76 -17.41 6.14 3.89
CA SER A 76 -17.66 4.70 3.69
C SER A 76 -16.52 4.01 2.93
N LEU A 77 -15.94 4.64 1.90
CA LEU A 77 -14.79 4.10 1.19
C LEU A 77 -13.59 3.89 2.12
N ARG A 78 -13.28 4.89 2.96
CA ARG A 78 -12.15 4.81 3.89
C ARG A 78 -12.35 3.74 4.95
N GLU A 79 -13.54 3.69 5.55
CA GLU A 79 -13.90 2.65 6.51
C GLU A 79 -13.80 1.25 5.90
N LYS A 80 -14.27 1.08 4.66
CA LYS A 80 -14.16 -0.18 3.93
C LYS A 80 -12.70 -0.58 3.71
N ILE A 81 -11.83 0.34 3.28
CA ILE A 81 -10.40 0.05 3.06
C ILE A 81 -9.73 -0.37 4.37
N ASP A 82 -9.91 0.39 5.45
CA ASP A 82 -9.29 0.08 6.74
C ASP A 82 -9.82 -1.23 7.33
N GLN A 83 -11.13 -1.51 7.21
CA GLN A 83 -11.74 -2.76 7.66
C GLN A 83 -11.21 -3.96 6.88
N SER A 84 -11.21 -3.91 5.54
CA SER A 84 -10.72 -5.01 4.71
C SER A 84 -9.22 -5.26 4.89
N TYR A 85 -8.42 -4.22 5.17
CA TYR A 85 -7.01 -4.42 5.48
C TYR A 85 -6.83 -5.10 6.84
N ARG A 86 -7.59 -4.69 7.86
CA ARG A 86 -7.54 -5.33 9.18
C ARG A 86 -7.88 -6.81 9.09
N GLU A 87 -8.99 -7.15 8.43
CA GLU A 87 -9.42 -8.55 8.24
C GLU A 87 -8.34 -9.39 7.53
N ARG A 88 -7.63 -8.80 6.57
CA ARG A 88 -6.49 -9.43 5.91
C ARG A 88 -5.33 -9.68 6.87
N ILE A 89 -4.89 -8.67 7.60
CA ILE A 89 -3.76 -8.78 8.52
C ILE A 89 -4.06 -9.78 9.65
N GLU A 90 -5.31 -9.79 10.15
CA GLU A 90 -5.79 -10.80 11.10
C GLU A 90 -5.77 -12.21 10.50
N GLY A 91 -6.22 -12.37 9.24
CA GLY A 91 -6.17 -13.64 8.50
C GLY A 91 -4.75 -14.18 8.29
N LEU A 92 -3.78 -13.27 8.09
CA LEU A 92 -2.35 -13.57 8.01
C LEU A 92 -1.69 -13.82 9.38
N GLN A 93 -2.43 -13.67 10.48
CA GLN A 93 -1.93 -13.76 11.85
C GLN A 93 -0.77 -12.78 12.13
N GLU A 94 -0.82 -11.61 11.50
CA GLU A 94 0.17 -10.56 11.65
C GLU A 94 -0.30 -9.48 12.65
N GLU A 95 0.64 -8.64 13.07
CA GLU A 95 0.38 -7.50 13.95
C GLU A 95 -0.53 -6.47 13.26
N THR A 96 -1.71 -6.22 13.83
CA THR A 96 -2.72 -5.31 13.28
C THR A 96 -2.33 -3.84 13.43
N SER A 97 -1.51 -3.53 14.44
CA SER A 97 -1.02 -2.18 14.66
C SER A 97 0.26 -1.92 13.87
N TRP A 98 0.18 -1.10 12.83
CA TRP A 98 1.36 -0.74 12.03
C TRP A 98 2.45 -0.03 12.86
N LYS A 99 2.08 0.59 13.99
CA LYS A 99 3.03 1.20 14.93
C LYS A 99 3.94 0.16 15.57
N LEU A 100 3.44 -1.05 15.80
CA LEU A 100 4.22 -2.14 16.41
C LEU A 100 5.11 -2.86 15.39
N LYS A 101 4.81 -2.74 14.09
CA LYS A 101 5.67 -3.23 12.99
C LYS A 101 6.89 -2.34 12.73
N ILE A 102 6.83 -1.06 13.10
CA ILE A 102 7.94 -0.10 12.98
C ILE A 102 8.79 -0.15 14.26
N LYS A 103 10.12 -0.04 14.13
CA LYS A 103 11.02 0.04 15.29
C LYS A 103 10.58 1.17 16.23
N ALA A 104 10.44 0.91 17.53
CA ALA A 104 9.90 1.87 18.50
C ALA A 104 10.55 3.27 18.44
N ARG A 105 11.89 3.32 18.36
CA ARG A 105 12.64 4.58 18.19
C ARG A 105 12.20 5.34 16.94
N LEU A 106 11.98 4.64 15.83
CA LEU A 106 11.58 5.22 14.56
C LEU A 106 10.13 5.71 14.58
N VAL A 107 9.22 4.99 15.26
CA VAL A 107 7.85 5.46 15.52
C VAL A 107 7.87 6.82 16.21
N ASP A 108 8.65 6.97 17.28
CA ASP A 108 8.73 8.24 18.02
C ASP A 108 9.22 9.38 17.12
N LEU A 109 10.24 9.13 16.29
CA LEU A 109 10.78 10.13 15.35
C LEU A 109 9.78 10.48 14.24
N LEU A 110 9.04 9.49 13.71
CA LEU A 110 7.99 9.69 12.71
C LEU A 110 6.76 10.40 13.30
N LEU A 111 6.40 10.18 14.56
CA LEU A 111 5.24 10.83 15.16
C LEU A 111 5.55 12.23 15.70
N LYS A 112 6.82 12.54 15.98
CA LYS A 112 7.26 13.91 16.33
C LYS A 112 7.04 14.88 15.18
N ARG A 113 6.56 16.08 15.50
CA ARG A 113 6.44 17.21 14.56
C ARG A 113 7.04 18.45 15.20
N LYS A 114 7.90 19.17 14.46
CA LYS A 114 8.63 20.34 14.98
C LYS A 114 7.75 21.60 15.14
N SER A 115 6.73 21.81 14.29
CA SER A 115 6.19 23.18 14.13
C SER A 115 4.67 23.40 14.11
N LYS A 116 3.78 22.42 13.90
CA LYS A 116 2.32 22.70 13.87
C LYS A 116 1.42 21.54 14.24
N GLY A 117 0.74 21.69 15.39
CA GLY A 117 -0.39 20.86 15.82
C GLY A 117 -0.04 19.40 16.09
N TRP A 118 -0.84 18.75 16.92
CA TRP A 118 -0.78 17.31 17.10
C TRP A 118 -1.77 16.66 16.11
N LYS A 119 -1.26 15.87 15.16
CA LYS A 119 -2.09 14.93 14.40
C LYS A 119 -1.89 13.57 15.03
N GLU A 120 -2.95 13.05 15.62
CA GLU A 120 -2.97 11.68 16.10
C GLU A 120 -3.16 10.74 14.91
N TYR A 121 -2.35 9.69 14.85
CA TYR A 121 -2.47 8.62 13.86
C TYR A 121 -2.95 7.35 14.56
N ASN A 122 -4.03 6.76 14.07
CA ASN A 122 -4.51 5.47 14.53
C ASN A 122 -3.61 4.35 13.96
N GLY A 123 -3.04 3.52 14.84
CA GLY A 123 -2.20 2.37 14.48
C GLY A 123 -2.94 1.26 13.73
N GLU A 124 -4.28 1.24 13.79
CA GLU A 124 -5.14 0.24 13.15
C GLU A 124 -5.73 0.72 11.81
N SER A 125 -5.33 1.90 11.33
CA SER A 125 -5.80 2.48 10.07
C SER A 125 -4.66 2.50 9.05
N LEU A 126 -4.82 1.70 7.99
CA LEU A 126 -3.92 1.70 6.85
C LEU A 126 -3.87 3.09 6.22
N LEU A 127 -5.01 3.73 6.03
CA LEU A 127 -5.05 5.05 5.41
C LEU A 127 -4.33 6.11 6.25
N MET A 128 -4.34 6.00 7.58
CA MET A 128 -3.54 6.88 8.43
C MET A 128 -2.04 6.57 8.35
N LEU A 129 -1.62 5.32 8.14
CA LEU A 129 -0.22 5.00 7.79
C LEU A 129 0.17 5.68 6.47
N VAL A 130 -0.65 5.56 5.43
CA VAL A 130 -0.35 6.19 4.12
C VAL A 130 -0.32 7.72 4.25
N GLU A 131 -1.21 8.29 5.07
CA GLU A 131 -1.17 9.72 5.37
C GLU A 131 0.11 10.13 6.10
N LEU A 132 0.59 9.34 7.06
CA LEU A 132 1.87 9.57 7.74
C LEU A 132 3.01 9.57 6.72
N ILE A 133 3.04 8.58 5.82
CA ILE A 133 4.05 8.48 4.76
C ILE A 133 4.05 9.74 3.90
N ARG A 134 2.88 10.16 3.41
CA ARG A 134 2.75 11.38 2.60
C ARG A 134 3.12 12.63 3.39
N ASP A 135 2.68 12.75 4.63
CA ASP A 135 2.93 13.93 5.48
C ASP A 135 4.44 14.06 5.74
N LYS A 136 5.17 12.96 5.94
CA LYS A 136 6.63 12.98 6.12
C LYS A 136 7.41 13.23 4.85
N LEU A 137 6.98 12.67 3.73
CA LEU A 137 7.54 13.03 2.42
C LEU A 137 7.37 14.53 2.14
N THR A 138 6.18 15.09 2.41
CA THR A 138 5.89 16.52 2.16
C THR A 138 6.70 17.44 3.06
N HIS A 139 7.08 16.97 4.24
CA HIS A 139 7.86 17.72 5.24
C HIS A 139 9.24 17.09 5.41
N SER A 140 9.85 16.61 4.33
CA SER A 140 11.17 15.97 4.35
C SER A 140 12.24 16.90 4.92
N ASP A 141 12.14 18.20 4.65
CA ASP A 141 13.07 19.22 5.15
C ASP A 141 12.97 19.42 6.68
N ASP A 142 11.83 19.07 7.29
CA ASP A 142 11.60 19.15 8.72
C ASP A 142 11.98 17.85 9.46
N ILE A 143 12.35 16.80 8.73
CA ILE A 143 12.81 15.52 9.31
C ILE A 143 13.99 15.80 10.25
N GLN A 144 14.06 15.05 11.35
CA GLN A 144 15.12 15.27 12.33
C GLN A 144 16.44 14.70 11.81
N ASP A 145 17.56 15.32 12.16
CA ASP A 145 18.89 14.86 11.73
C ASP A 145 19.16 13.42 12.20
N GLU A 146 18.51 12.97 13.29
CA GLU A 146 18.55 11.58 13.76
C GLU A 146 17.96 10.57 12.77
N LEU A 147 17.10 10.99 11.85
CA LEU A 147 16.54 10.16 10.78
C LEU A 147 17.40 10.19 9.51
N LEU A 148 18.13 11.28 9.28
CA LEU A 148 19.08 11.43 8.17
C LEU A 148 20.43 10.73 8.45
N SER A 149 20.76 10.58 9.72
CA SER A 149 21.93 9.82 10.19
C SER A 149 21.66 8.33 10.37
N ASP A 150 20.39 7.91 10.31
CA ASP A 150 20.01 6.51 10.32
C ASP A 150 20.18 5.89 8.92
N GLU A 151 20.38 4.58 8.87
CA GLU A 151 20.57 3.83 7.63
C GLU A 151 19.31 3.80 6.75
N PHE A 152 18.14 4.14 7.33
CA PHE A 152 16.83 3.97 6.69
C PHE A 152 16.42 5.09 5.75
N PHE A 153 16.66 6.37 6.06
CA PHE A 153 16.08 7.49 5.29
C PHE A 153 17.13 8.45 4.72
N GLY A 154 18.39 8.31 5.11
CA GLY A 154 19.49 9.17 4.69
C GLY A 154 20.42 8.53 3.68
N GLU A 155 20.93 9.33 2.75
CA GLU A 155 22.06 9.00 1.89
C GLU A 155 22.93 10.24 1.70
N GLY A 156 24.24 10.11 1.95
CA GLY A 156 25.17 11.25 1.85
C GLY A 156 24.83 12.44 2.76
N GLY A 157 24.11 12.22 3.86
CA GLY A 157 23.67 13.27 4.78
C GLY A 157 22.43 14.05 4.33
N SER A 158 21.74 13.58 3.28
CA SER A 158 20.47 14.14 2.78
C SER A 158 19.36 13.09 2.79
N PHE A 159 18.10 13.52 2.75
CA PHE A 159 16.95 12.62 2.65
C PHE A 159 16.97 11.87 1.31
N SER A 160 16.71 10.57 1.33
CA SER A 160 16.60 9.72 0.13
C SER A 160 15.20 9.16 0.02
N ASP A 161 14.45 9.62 -1.00
CA ASP A 161 13.11 9.13 -1.34
C ASP A 161 13.10 7.61 -1.58
N GLU A 162 14.17 7.08 -2.17
CA GLU A 162 14.34 5.67 -2.49
C GLU A 162 14.43 4.83 -1.21
N LYS A 163 15.39 5.13 -0.33
CA LYS A 163 15.53 4.40 0.94
C LYS A 163 14.32 4.57 1.85
N TYR A 164 13.73 5.77 1.85
CA TYR A 164 12.49 6.05 2.54
C TYR A 164 11.38 5.09 2.10
N MET A 165 11.15 4.98 0.79
CA MET A 165 10.12 4.10 0.29
C MET A 165 10.49 2.62 0.45
N GLU A 166 11.75 2.24 0.24
CA GLU A 166 12.26 0.87 0.45
C GLU A 166 11.97 0.40 1.87
N TYR A 167 12.24 1.24 2.89
CA TYR A 167 11.90 0.94 4.27
C TYR A 167 10.42 0.58 4.47
N PHE A 168 9.50 1.38 3.90
CA PHE A 168 8.06 1.11 4.02
C PHE A 168 7.63 -0.10 3.20
N LEU A 169 8.20 -0.36 2.03
CA LEU A 169 7.91 -1.55 1.23
C LEU A 169 8.42 -2.82 1.90
N THR A 170 9.56 -2.78 2.59
CA THR A 170 10.06 -3.92 3.36
C THR A 170 9.24 -4.15 4.64
N THR A 171 8.80 -3.08 5.31
CA THR A 171 8.02 -3.17 6.56
C THR A 171 6.56 -3.55 6.30
N PHE A 172 6.00 -3.12 5.17
CA PHE A 172 4.60 -3.32 4.76
C PHE A 172 4.53 -3.83 3.31
N PRO A 173 5.01 -5.06 3.05
CA PRO A 173 5.17 -5.60 1.69
C PRO A 173 3.86 -5.83 0.93
N ASP A 174 2.72 -5.91 1.63
CA ASP A 174 1.40 -6.11 1.02
C ASP A 174 0.66 -4.79 0.73
N MET A 175 1.08 -3.67 1.33
CA MET A 175 0.37 -2.39 1.31
C MET A 175 0.01 -1.90 -0.10
N ILE A 176 0.98 -1.91 -1.02
CA ILE A 176 0.76 -1.39 -2.39
C ILE A 176 -0.23 -2.28 -3.13
N THR A 177 -0.01 -3.59 -3.13
CA THR A 177 -0.88 -4.55 -3.82
C THR A 177 -2.29 -4.51 -3.25
N PHE A 178 -2.42 -4.45 -1.92
CA PHE A 178 -3.71 -4.34 -1.26
C PHE A 178 -4.47 -3.09 -1.68
N LEU A 179 -3.85 -1.90 -1.57
CA LEU A 179 -4.48 -0.64 -1.96
C LEU A 179 -4.84 -0.62 -3.44
N PHE A 180 -3.97 -1.16 -4.30
CA PHE A 180 -4.25 -1.31 -5.72
C PHE A 180 -5.51 -2.14 -5.95
N CYS A 181 -5.59 -3.36 -5.39
CA CYS A 181 -6.74 -4.26 -5.56
C CYS A 181 -8.02 -3.72 -4.92
N ALA A 182 -7.93 -3.05 -3.78
CA ALA A 182 -9.08 -2.42 -3.13
C ALA A 182 -9.64 -1.28 -4.00
N LEU A 183 -8.78 -0.40 -4.51
CA LEU A 183 -9.20 0.82 -5.22
C LEU A 183 -9.55 0.57 -6.68
N VAL A 184 -8.90 -0.37 -7.38
CA VAL A 184 -9.24 -0.70 -8.78
C VAL A 184 -10.65 -1.26 -8.92
N ASN A 185 -11.18 -1.84 -7.85
CA ASN A 185 -12.54 -2.39 -7.77
C ASN A 185 -13.60 -1.35 -7.38
N GLU A 186 -13.20 -0.13 -7.01
CA GLU A 186 -14.09 0.98 -6.64
C GLU A 186 -14.48 1.87 -7.84
N ARG A 187 -14.52 1.32 -9.05
CA ARG A 187 -14.60 2.08 -10.33
C ARG A 187 -15.72 3.12 -10.42
N ARG A 188 -16.81 2.90 -9.71
CA ARG A 188 -18.00 3.78 -9.68
C ARG A 188 -17.86 4.92 -8.67
N ASN A 189 -16.88 4.87 -7.78
CA ASN A 189 -16.65 5.91 -6.77
C ASN A 189 -15.97 7.13 -7.42
N PRO A 190 -16.58 8.34 -7.35
CA PRO A 190 -16.02 9.53 -7.97
C PRO A 190 -14.68 9.97 -7.35
N ALA A 191 -14.43 9.64 -6.07
CA ALA A 191 -13.21 10.02 -5.36
C ALA A 191 -11.94 9.40 -5.98
N ILE A 192 -12.07 8.24 -6.62
CA ILE A 192 -10.95 7.53 -7.25
C ILE A 192 -10.78 7.86 -8.74
N SER A 193 -11.51 8.85 -9.27
CA SER A 193 -11.48 9.18 -10.71
C SER A 193 -10.08 9.48 -11.24
N MET A 194 -9.27 10.22 -10.48
CA MET A 194 -7.87 10.50 -10.81
C MET A 194 -7.03 9.22 -10.83
N LEU A 195 -7.17 8.37 -9.81
CA LEU A 195 -6.47 7.08 -9.75
C LEU A 195 -6.86 6.18 -10.93
N ARG A 196 -8.14 6.21 -11.32
CA ARG A 196 -8.65 5.44 -12.46
C ARG A 196 -7.96 5.81 -13.76
N ILE A 197 -7.75 7.10 -13.98
CA ILE A 197 -7.05 7.60 -15.19
C ILE A 197 -5.56 7.26 -15.14
N LYS A 198 -4.92 7.44 -13.98
CA LYS A 198 -3.46 7.35 -13.87
C LYS A 198 -2.92 5.93 -13.69
N TYR A 199 -3.63 5.07 -12.95
CA TYR A 199 -3.16 3.74 -12.55
C TYR A 199 -4.08 2.61 -13.01
N PHE A 200 -5.38 2.86 -13.21
CA PHE A 200 -6.36 1.79 -13.43
C PHE A 200 -6.94 1.69 -14.85
N SER A 201 -6.40 2.41 -15.84
CA SER A 201 -6.98 2.51 -17.19
C SER A 201 -7.15 1.15 -17.87
N GLU A 202 -6.18 0.25 -17.67
CA GLU A 202 -6.14 -1.06 -18.31
C GLU A 202 -7.00 -2.10 -17.61
N PHE A 203 -7.54 -1.80 -16.42
CA PHE A 203 -8.01 -2.83 -15.50
C PHE A 203 -9.52 -3.01 -15.56
N GLY A 204 -9.94 -4.19 -16.04
CA GLY A 204 -11.33 -4.60 -16.27
C GLY A 204 -11.85 -5.67 -15.30
N ASN A 205 -10.95 -6.50 -14.79
CA ASN A 205 -11.24 -7.83 -14.24
C ASN A 205 -10.25 -8.24 -13.13
N VAL A 206 -9.75 -7.28 -12.34
CA VAL A 206 -8.75 -7.55 -11.29
C VAL A 206 -9.38 -8.36 -10.16
N PRO A 207 -8.79 -9.51 -9.77
CA PRO A 207 -9.21 -10.25 -8.59
C PRO A 207 -9.09 -9.42 -7.31
N PHE A 208 -9.86 -9.78 -6.29
CA PHE A 208 -9.57 -9.28 -4.94
C PHE A 208 -8.34 -10.00 -4.40
N MET A 209 -7.56 -9.34 -3.55
CA MET A 209 -6.59 -10.08 -2.73
C MET A 209 -7.37 -11.00 -1.80
N SER A 210 -7.07 -12.30 -1.82
CA SER A 210 -7.59 -13.25 -0.84
C SER A 210 -7.12 -12.87 0.55
N ALA A 211 -7.99 -13.00 1.56
CA ALA A 211 -7.59 -12.99 2.96
C ALA A 211 -6.53 -14.07 3.23
#